data_AF-A0A1J5KUD9-F1
#
_entry.id   AF-A0A1J5KUD9-F1
#
_cell.length_a   1.000
_cell.length_b   1.000
_cell.length_c   1.000
_cell.angle_alpha   90.00
_cell.angle_beta   90.00
_cell.angle_gamma   90.00
#
_symmetry.space_group_name_H-M   'P 1'
#
loop_
_entity.id
_entity.type
_entity.pdbx_description
1 polymer ?
#
loop_
_entity_poly.entity_id
_entity_poly.type
_entity_poly.pdbx_seq_one_letter_code
_entity_poly.pdbx_strand_id
1 'polypeptide(L)'
;MNKLLFISLFLFNTYAFNFGNNFGLDIDHSPQWRTYRDNQKLEVSKCEIELFNSNVSLNSKGQLEKAFDIVLEVDPAIGKQINVLRKNSEVSINEFTAAIRRKYGIDNKTSALYIHEEKAIYVNSSDELGLLVIFLYHEISHALDSKIEVELSEVFKLYDQYSENYQMMQVIATERGHTGNGDFSTFLSDTERVILSNEYRSYINLDQLYRFRAERFAFTKQDTFVNRLFTNYSCYQDYIEEHKKLNGLKLFVETPDSYIFDAYGINSSILE
;
A
#
# COMPACT_ATOMS: atom_id res chain seq x y z
N MET A 1 -31.65 -7.09 29.17
CA MET A 1 -32.57 -6.92 28.03
C MET A 1 -32.16 -5.65 27.30
N ASN A 2 -31.24 -5.69 26.35
CA ASN A 2 -31.41 -6.00 24.91
C ASN A 2 -32.50 -5.19 24.20
N LYS A 3 -32.05 -4.26 23.34
CA LYS A 3 -32.45 -3.97 21.94
C LYS A 3 -31.78 -2.64 21.54
N LEU A 4 -30.59 -2.62 20.92
CA LEU A 4 -30.35 -2.79 19.48
C LEU A 4 -31.44 -2.13 18.63
N LEU A 5 -31.14 -0.93 18.10
CA LEU A 5 -31.81 -0.39 16.94
C LEU A 5 -30.76 -0.10 15.87
N PHE A 6 -30.60 -1.10 15.01
CA PHE A 6 -30.03 -0.97 13.67
C PHE A 6 -30.88 0.04 12.89
N ILE A 7 -30.25 1.06 12.32
CA ILE A 7 -30.73 1.68 11.09
C ILE A 7 -29.58 1.63 10.09
N SER A 8 -29.62 0.53 9.32
CA SER A 8 -29.01 0.45 8.01
C SER A 8 -29.97 1.13 7.04
N LEU A 9 -29.45 2.08 6.25
CA LEU A 9 -30.04 2.51 4.99
C LEU A 9 -28.88 2.90 4.07
N PHE A 10 -28.41 1.88 3.36
CA PHE A 10 -27.58 2.00 2.17
C PHE A 10 -28.48 2.34 0.97
N LEU A 11 -27.87 3.02 -0.01
CA LEU A 11 -28.24 3.19 -1.43
C LEU A 11 -29.16 4.40 -1.74
N PHE A 12 -28.86 5.34 -2.65
CA PHE A 12 -27.77 5.52 -3.63
C PHE A 12 -27.86 6.96 -4.20
N ASN A 13 -26.77 7.43 -4.82
CA ASN A 13 -26.71 8.50 -5.84
C ASN A 13 -26.78 9.97 -5.39
N THR A 14 -25.70 10.43 -4.79
CA THR A 14 -25.11 11.73 -5.15
C THR A 14 -23.60 11.59 -5.13
N TYR A 15 -22.93 11.94 -6.22
CA TYR A 15 -21.49 12.20 -6.24
C TYR A 15 -21.21 13.37 -5.29
N ALA A 16 -21.03 13.04 -4.03
CA ALA A 16 -20.55 13.92 -2.98
C ALA A 16 -19.26 13.27 -2.48
N PHE A 17 -18.14 13.97 -2.66
CA PHE A 17 -16.86 13.62 -2.08
C PHE A 17 -17.06 13.30 -0.60
N ASN A 18 -16.86 12.04 -0.24
CA ASN A 18 -17.05 11.55 1.12
C ASN A 18 -15.80 11.89 1.93
N PHE A 19 -15.74 13.12 2.45
CA PHE A 19 -14.73 13.62 3.41
C PHE A 19 -15.04 13.11 4.83
N GLY A 20 -15.12 11.80 5.01
CA GLY A 20 -15.35 11.17 6.31
C GLY A 20 -14.27 10.12 6.58
N ASN A 21 -13.27 10.50 7.39
CA ASN A 21 -12.20 9.65 7.92
C ASN A 21 -11.36 8.89 6.88
N ASN A 22 -10.21 9.45 6.50
CA ASN A 22 -9.06 8.71 5.96
C ASN A 22 -7.80 9.61 6.03
N PHE A 23 -7.37 9.95 7.25
CA PHE A 23 -6.04 10.49 7.47
C PHE A 23 -5.07 9.31 7.64
N GLY A 24 -3.97 9.32 6.87
CA GLY A 24 -2.91 8.31 6.95
C GLY A 24 -3.24 6.97 6.30
N LEU A 25 -4.04 7.00 5.23
CA LEU A 25 -4.13 5.85 4.35
C LEU A 25 -2.91 5.85 3.44
N ASP A 26 -2.15 4.74 3.45
CA ASP A 26 -1.42 4.38 2.24
C ASP A 26 -2.42 4.43 1.09
N ILE A 27 -2.01 5.12 0.04
CA ILE A 27 -2.91 5.53 -1.03
C ILE A 27 -2.78 4.55 -2.21
N ASP A 28 -2.33 3.34 -1.88
CA ASP A 28 -2.01 2.14 -2.65
C ASP A 28 -3.22 1.25 -2.98
N HIS A 29 -4.39 1.47 -2.36
CA HIS A 29 -5.55 0.59 -2.51
C HIS A 29 -6.82 1.29 -3.03
N SER A 30 -6.70 1.96 -4.19
CA SER A 30 -7.85 2.56 -4.88
C SER A 30 -8.97 1.52 -5.16
N PRO A 31 -10.22 1.78 -4.72
CA PRO A 31 -11.34 0.82 -4.77
C PRO A 31 -11.93 0.57 -6.18
N GLN A 32 -11.19 0.86 -7.25
CA GLN A 32 -11.70 0.71 -8.62
C GLN A 32 -11.64 -0.72 -9.18
N TRP A 33 -11.11 -1.69 -8.44
CA TRP A 33 -11.28 -3.11 -8.76
C TRP A 33 -12.62 -3.63 -8.22
N ARG A 34 -13.72 -3.21 -8.87
CA ARG A 34 -15.06 -3.70 -8.54
C ARG A 34 -15.14 -5.22 -8.72
N THR A 35 -15.53 -5.89 -7.63
CA THR A 35 -15.96 -7.30 -7.50
C THR A 35 -14.94 -8.37 -7.86
N TYR A 36 -14.09 -8.75 -6.91
CA TYR A 36 -13.58 -10.11 -6.81
C TYR A 36 -14.01 -10.73 -5.49
N ARG A 37 -14.79 -11.81 -5.57
CA ARG A 37 -15.14 -12.67 -4.44
C ARG A 37 -13.87 -13.35 -3.92
N ASP A 38 -13.88 -13.70 -2.63
CA ASP A 38 -12.89 -14.54 -1.94
C ASP A 38 -12.32 -15.63 -2.85
N ASN A 39 -11.16 -15.38 -3.47
CA ASN A 39 -10.42 -16.43 -4.13
C ASN A 39 -9.23 -16.72 -3.22
N GLN A 40 -9.28 -17.85 -2.52
CA GLN A 40 -8.08 -18.47 -1.98
C GLN A 40 -7.04 -18.55 -3.11
N LYS A 41 -5.80 -18.17 -2.80
CA LYS A 41 -4.66 -18.38 -3.71
C LYS A 41 -4.62 -19.87 -4.06
N LEU A 42 -4.62 -20.17 -5.35
CA LEU A 42 -4.46 -21.52 -5.88
C LEU A 42 -3.05 -22.02 -5.54
N GLU A 43 -2.97 -23.30 -5.19
CA GLU A 43 -1.70 -23.98 -4.94
C GLU A 43 -0.83 -23.99 -6.19
N VAL A 44 0.48 -23.80 -6.01
CA VAL A 44 1.50 -23.89 -7.06
C VAL A 44 2.42 -25.09 -6.79
N SER A 45 3.25 -25.44 -7.78
CA SER A 45 4.27 -26.46 -7.66
C SER A 45 5.17 -26.23 -6.45
N LYS A 46 5.57 -27.33 -5.80
CA LYS A 46 6.43 -27.28 -4.63
C LYS A 46 7.81 -26.75 -5.00
N CYS A 47 8.31 -25.80 -4.21
CA CYS A 47 9.71 -25.38 -4.29
C CYS A 47 10.34 -25.46 -2.91
N GLU A 48 11.41 -26.24 -2.82
CA GLU A 48 12.23 -26.39 -1.62
C GLU A 48 13.58 -25.75 -1.89
N ILE A 49 14.01 -24.89 -0.96
CA ILE A 49 15.30 -24.23 -1.02
C ILE A 49 16.12 -24.62 0.19
N GLU A 50 17.43 -24.60 0.04
CA GLU A 50 18.34 -24.81 1.15
C GLU A 50 18.68 -23.46 1.77
N LEU A 51 18.31 -23.27 3.04
CA LEU A 51 18.78 -22.13 3.81
C LEU A 51 19.60 -22.69 4.97
N PHE A 52 20.91 -22.43 4.91
CA PHE A 52 21.92 -22.94 5.84
C PHE A 52 21.95 -24.47 5.93
N ASN A 53 21.35 -25.01 7.00
CA ASN A 53 21.35 -26.43 7.38
C ASN A 53 19.93 -27.02 7.38
N SER A 54 18.98 -26.33 6.74
CA SER A 54 17.59 -26.76 6.69
C SER A 54 17.01 -26.58 5.31
N ASN A 55 16.28 -27.59 4.85
CA ASN A 55 15.42 -27.46 3.68
C ASN A 55 14.16 -26.71 4.11
N VAL A 56 13.89 -25.62 3.40
CA VAL A 56 12.73 -24.77 3.62
C VAL A 56 11.80 -24.92 2.43
N SER A 57 10.56 -25.32 2.69
CA SER A 57 9.50 -25.34 1.67
C SER A 57 8.88 -23.96 1.55
N LEU A 58 8.96 -23.36 0.36
CA LEU A 58 8.38 -22.04 0.08
C LEU A 58 6.86 -22.04 0.17
N ASN A 59 6.22 -23.18 -0.01
CA ASN A 59 4.76 -23.32 0.03
C ASN A 59 4.19 -23.44 1.46
N SER A 60 5.06 -23.49 2.48
CA SER A 60 4.62 -23.54 3.88
C SER A 60 3.90 -22.25 4.27
N LYS A 61 2.80 -22.34 5.04
CA LYS A 61 1.95 -21.21 5.44
C LYS A 61 2.02 -20.97 6.95
N GLY A 62 1.69 -19.76 7.40
CA GLY A 62 1.63 -19.42 8.82
C GLY A 62 3.01 -19.24 9.47
N GLN A 63 4.02 -18.88 8.69
CA GLN A 63 5.44 -18.95 9.06
C GLN A 63 6.06 -17.54 9.19
N LEU A 64 5.40 -16.59 9.88
CA LEU A 64 5.86 -15.19 9.97
C LEU A 64 7.25 -15.03 10.58
N GLU A 65 7.50 -15.61 11.75
CA GLU A 65 8.83 -15.49 12.38
C GLU A 65 9.91 -16.18 11.52
N LYS A 66 9.57 -17.29 10.86
CA LYS A 66 10.49 -17.92 9.92
C LYS A 66 10.77 -17.03 8.71
N ALA A 67 9.78 -16.28 8.21
CA ALA A 67 9.99 -15.32 7.14
C ALA A 67 10.97 -14.21 7.56
N PHE A 68 10.84 -13.72 8.80
CA PHE A 68 11.75 -12.74 9.38
C PHE A 68 13.17 -13.29 9.55
N ASP A 69 13.31 -14.55 10.01
CA ASP A 69 14.60 -15.23 10.11
C ASP A 69 15.30 -15.28 8.74
N ILE A 70 14.55 -15.58 7.67
CA ILE A 70 15.09 -15.59 6.30
C ILE A 70 15.61 -14.21 5.89
N VAL A 71 14.89 -13.13 6.23
CA VAL A 71 15.35 -11.75 5.97
C VAL A 71 16.65 -11.46 6.72
N LEU A 72 16.71 -11.82 8.01
CA LEU A 72 17.90 -11.68 8.86
C LEU A 72 19.12 -12.41 8.31
N GLU A 73 18.88 -13.54 7.66
CA GLU A 73 19.91 -14.42 7.17
C GLU A 73 20.43 -14.00 5.78
N VAL A 74 19.53 -13.64 4.86
CA VAL A 74 19.88 -13.32 3.47
C VAL A 74 20.32 -11.86 3.29
N ASP A 75 19.78 -10.93 4.07
CA ASP A 75 20.31 -9.58 4.18
C ASP A 75 20.54 -9.21 5.67
N PRO A 76 21.65 -9.65 6.26
CA PRO A 76 21.94 -9.38 7.67
C PRO A 76 22.05 -7.91 8.02
N ALA A 77 22.36 -7.04 7.05
CA ALA A 77 22.44 -5.61 7.29
C ALA A 77 21.04 -5.02 7.52
N ILE A 78 20.10 -5.30 6.61
CA ILE A 78 18.70 -4.86 6.75
C ILE A 78 18.02 -5.57 7.92
N GLY A 79 18.18 -6.89 8.01
CA GLY A 79 17.58 -7.70 9.07
C GLY A 79 17.97 -7.22 10.47
N LYS A 80 19.25 -6.87 10.70
CA LYS A 80 19.68 -6.33 12.00
C LYS A 80 19.06 -4.97 12.29
N GLN A 81 18.97 -4.08 11.30
CA GLN A 81 18.36 -2.76 11.47
C GLN A 81 16.89 -2.91 11.89
N ILE A 82 16.09 -3.66 11.14
CA ILE A 82 14.67 -3.86 11.47
C ILE A 82 14.49 -4.60 12.81
N ASN A 83 15.38 -5.52 13.18
CA ASN A 83 15.31 -6.21 14.47
C ASN A 83 15.57 -5.25 15.64
N VAL A 84 16.46 -4.27 15.49
CA VAL A 84 16.66 -3.22 16.48
C VAL A 84 15.40 -2.37 16.62
N LEU A 85 14.81 -1.93 15.50
CA LEU A 85 13.57 -1.14 15.50
C LEU A 85 12.41 -1.91 16.16
N ARG A 86 12.25 -3.22 15.87
CA ARG A 86 11.27 -4.09 16.52
C ARG A 86 11.48 -4.16 18.03
N LYS A 87 12.72 -4.39 18.48
CA LYS A 87 13.06 -4.50 19.91
C LYS A 87 12.82 -3.19 20.67
N ASN A 88 13.04 -2.06 20.02
CA ASN A 88 12.79 -0.73 20.57
C ASN A 88 11.31 -0.32 20.49
N SER A 89 10.43 -1.16 19.94
CA SER A 89 9.02 -0.81 19.64
C SER A 89 8.87 0.40 18.71
N GLU A 90 9.88 0.64 17.86
CA GLU A 90 9.86 1.69 16.84
C GLU A 90 9.18 1.22 15.56
N VAL A 91 9.16 -0.09 15.30
CA VAL A 91 8.36 -0.72 14.22
C VAL A 91 7.73 -2.01 14.74
N SER A 92 6.45 -2.25 14.44
CA SER A 92 5.77 -3.51 14.72
C SER A 92 5.53 -4.33 13.44
N ILE A 93 5.50 -5.66 13.56
CA ILE A 93 5.16 -6.57 12.45
C ILE A 93 3.99 -7.43 12.92
N ASN A 94 2.84 -7.30 12.26
CA ASN A 94 1.57 -7.83 12.71
C ASN A 94 0.82 -8.57 11.60
N GLU A 95 -0.17 -9.38 11.98
CA GLU A 95 -1.08 -10.02 11.04
C GLU A 95 -1.99 -8.99 10.35
N PHE A 96 -2.13 -9.11 9.03
CA PHE A 96 -3.02 -8.25 8.24
C PHE A 96 -4.47 -8.74 8.28
N THR A 97 -5.06 -8.66 9.47
CA THR A 97 -6.42 -9.14 9.74
C THR A 97 -7.48 -8.40 8.92
N ALA A 98 -8.65 -9.04 8.74
CA ALA A 98 -9.80 -8.40 8.09
C ALA A 98 -10.27 -7.11 8.80
N ALA A 99 -10.01 -6.95 10.09
CA ALA A 99 -10.32 -5.72 10.82
C ALA A 99 -9.40 -4.57 10.40
N ILE A 100 -8.10 -4.83 10.28
CA ILE A 100 -7.11 -3.86 9.80
C ILE A 100 -7.40 -3.50 8.34
N ARG A 101 -7.65 -4.50 7.47
CA ARG A 101 -8.05 -4.26 6.07
C ARG A 101 -9.25 -3.34 5.96
N ARG A 102 -10.32 -3.59 6.72
CA ARG A 102 -11.51 -2.73 6.72
C ARG A 102 -11.22 -1.33 7.26
N LYS A 103 -10.40 -1.21 8.30
CA LYS A 103 -9.99 0.10 8.87
C LYS A 103 -9.35 0.98 7.79
N TYR A 104 -8.57 0.36 6.90
CA TYR A 104 -7.84 1.03 5.83
C TYR A 104 -8.52 0.92 4.45
N GLY A 105 -9.71 0.33 4.35
CA GLY A 105 -10.36 0.14 3.04
C GLY A 105 -9.55 -0.71 2.04
N ILE A 106 -8.65 -1.57 2.52
CA ILE A 106 -7.75 -2.38 1.71
C ILE A 106 -8.41 -3.71 1.34
N ASP A 107 -8.17 -4.18 0.12
CA ASP A 107 -8.74 -5.44 -0.37
C ASP A 107 -8.04 -6.68 0.22
N ASN A 108 -8.58 -7.88 -0.02
CA ASN A 108 -8.01 -9.15 0.49
C ASN A 108 -6.83 -9.68 -0.34
N LYS A 109 -6.55 -9.12 -1.52
CA LYS A 109 -5.45 -9.53 -2.41
C LYS A 109 -4.13 -8.91 -1.97
N THR A 110 -4.17 -7.74 -1.34
CA THR A 110 -3.00 -7.10 -0.73
C THR A 110 -2.37 -8.04 0.29
N SER A 111 -1.13 -8.42 0.05
CA SER A 111 -0.46 -9.43 0.87
C SER A 111 0.31 -8.82 2.04
N ALA A 112 0.76 -7.56 1.90
CA ALA A 112 1.42 -6.82 2.95
C ALA A 112 1.17 -5.31 2.80
N LEU A 113 1.46 -4.56 3.86
CA LEU A 113 1.30 -3.11 3.91
C LEU A 113 2.16 -2.53 5.03
N TYR A 114 2.85 -1.42 4.78
CA TYR A 114 3.45 -0.59 5.81
C TYR A 114 2.65 0.68 6.07
N ILE A 115 2.21 0.89 7.31
CA ILE A 115 1.58 2.13 7.75
C ILE A 115 2.60 2.96 8.52
N HIS A 116 2.98 4.11 7.96
CA HIS A 116 4.01 4.98 8.52
C HIS A 116 3.59 5.59 9.86
N GLU A 117 2.35 6.06 10.00
CA GLU A 117 1.83 6.70 11.22
C GLU A 117 1.81 5.75 12.42
N GLU A 118 1.54 4.48 12.16
CA GLU A 118 1.53 3.42 13.18
C GLU A 118 2.88 2.75 13.34
N LYS A 119 3.82 3.05 12.43
CA LYS A 119 5.08 2.35 12.25
C LYS A 119 4.86 0.83 12.30
N ALA A 120 3.90 0.36 11.51
CA ALA A 120 3.41 -1.01 11.56
C ALA A 120 3.44 -1.64 10.18
N ILE A 121 4.14 -2.76 10.08
CA ILE A 121 4.10 -3.66 8.93
C ILE A 121 3.01 -4.69 9.19
N TYR A 122 2.03 -4.74 8.31
CA TYR A 122 0.98 -5.74 8.29
C TYR A 122 1.27 -6.74 7.18
N VAL A 123 1.26 -8.03 7.50
CA VAL A 123 1.48 -9.11 6.52
C VAL A 123 0.42 -10.18 6.67
N ASN A 124 0.02 -10.78 5.55
CA ASN A 124 -0.88 -11.92 5.57
C ASN A 124 -0.08 -13.20 5.87
N SER A 125 -0.01 -13.63 7.14
CA SER A 125 0.77 -14.83 7.48
C SER A 125 0.21 -16.12 6.89
N SER A 126 -1.03 -16.11 6.39
CA SER A 126 -1.60 -17.25 5.67
C SER A 126 -1.02 -17.47 4.27
N ASP A 127 -0.22 -16.52 3.77
CA ASP A 127 0.50 -16.67 2.51
C ASP A 127 1.61 -17.72 2.59
N GLU A 128 1.97 -18.25 1.43
CA GLU A 128 3.11 -19.13 1.27
C GLU A 128 4.40 -18.40 1.67
N LEU A 129 5.29 -19.07 2.40
CA LEU A 129 6.51 -18.53 2.97
C LEU A 129 7.36 -17.78 1.92
N GLY A 130 7.45 -18.31 0.70
CA GLY A 130 8.16 -17.64 -0.39
C GLY A 130 7.59 -16.26 -0.71
N LEU A 131 6.26 -16.11 -0.75
CA LEU A 131 5.60 -14.82 -0.95
C LEU A 131 5.68 -13.93 0.28
N LEU A 132 5.46 -14.51 1.46
CA LEU A 132 5.49 -13.80 2.73
C LEU A 132 6.85 -13.12 2.94
N VAL A 133 7.95 -13.81 2.65
CA VAL A 133 9.31 -13.26 2.75
C VAL A 133 9.52 -12.11 1.77
N ILE A 134 9.05 -12.25 0.52
CA ILE A 134 9.18 -11.21 -0.51
C ILE A 134 8.44 -9.94 -0.09
N PHE A 135 7.15 -10.07 0.25
CA PHE A 135 6.32 -8.93 0.63
C PHE A 135 6.76 -8.31 1.95
N LEU A 136 7.16 -9.13 2.94
CA LEU A 136 7.72 -8.62 4.19
C LEU A 136 8.97 -7.77 3.91
N TYR A 137 9.85 -8.23 3.03
CA TYR A 137 11.07 -7.48 2.71
C TYR A 137 10.77 -6.15 2.00
N HIS A 138 9.75 -6.11 1.13
CA HIS A 138 9.25 -4.88 0.52
C HIS A 138 8.80 -3.88 1.59
N GLU A 139 7.95 -4.30 2.52
CA GLU A 139 7.46 -3.41 3.59
C GLU A 139 8.56 -2.97 4.57
N ILE A 140 9.52 -3.85 4.87
CA ILE A 140 10.72 -3.49 5.64
C ILE A 140 11.50 -2.39 4.92
N SER A 141 11.56 -2.45 3.60
CA SER A 141 12.28 -1.45 2.81
C SER A 141 11.60 -0.08 2.91
N HIS A 142 10.27 -0.01 2.91
CA HIS A 142 9.55 1.23 3.24
C HIS A 142 9.86 1.72 4.65
N ALA A 143 9.80 0.84 5.66
CA ALA A 143 10.06 1.21 7.04
C ALA A 143 11.50 1.75 7.28
N LEU A 144 12.45 1.39 6.41
CA LEU A 144 13.84 1.85 6.48
C LEU A 144 14.18 3.01 5.53
N ASP A 145 13.24 3.45 4.69
CA ASP A 145 13.47 4.59 3.80
C ASP A 145 13.41 5.90 4.58
N SER A 146 14.59 6.48 4.84
CA SER A 146 14.74 7.72 5.60
C SER A 146 14.10 8.95 4.93
N LYS A 147 13.69 8.87 3.67
CA LYS A 147 13.07 10.00 2.96
C LYS A 147 11.57 10.11 3.22
N ILE A 148 10.89 9.00 3.52
CA ILE A 148 9.43 8.93 3.62
C ILE A 148 8.89 9.95 4.62
N GLU A 149 9.52 10.11 5.79
CA GLU A 149 9.05 11.04 6.81
C GLU A 149 9.05 12.50 6.32
N VAL A 150 10.12 12.92 5.63
CA VAL A 150 10.22 14.28 5.09
C VAL A 150 9.24 14.48 3.95
N GLU A 151 9.14 13.52 3.04
CA GLU A 151 8.27 13.57 1.87
C GLU A 151 6.78 13.60 2.25
N LEU A 152 6.38 12.82 3.25
CA LEU A 152 5.02 12.86 3.81
C LEU A 152 4.70 14.22 4.44
N SER A 153 5.65 14.81 5.17
CA SER A 153 5.49 16.14 5.75
C SER A 153 5.22 17.21 4.68
N GLU A 154 5.95 17.14 3.57
CA GLU A 154 5.74 18.06 2.43
C GLU A 154 4.40 17.85 1.74
N VAL A 155 3.97 16.60 1.56
CA VAL A 155 2.65 16.27 1.00
C VAL A 155 1.53 16.74 1.91
N PHE A 156 1.61 16.49 3.22
CA PHE A 156 0.60 16.91 4.19
C PHE A 156 0.48 18.43 4.25
N LYS A 157 1.59 19.16 4.16
CA LYS A 157 1.54 20.62 4.09
C LYS A 157 0.73 21.13 2.90
N LEU A 158 0.91 20.54 1.71
CA LEU A 158 0.14 20.91 0.52
C LEU A 158 -1.32 20.46 0.61
N TYR A 159 -1.56 19.27 1.17
CA TYR A 159 -2.90 18.76 1.41
C TYR A 159 -3.68 19.65 2.38
N ASP A 160 -3.07 20.06 3.49
CA ASP A 160 -3.69 20.94 4.49
C ASP A 160 -4.04 22.29 3.87
N GLN A 161 -3.12 22.89 3.10
CA GLN A 161 -3.39 24.12 2.37
C GLN A 161 -4.58 23.96 1.40
N TYR A 162 -4.58 22.89 0.60
CA TYR A 162 -5.69 22.60 -0.32
C TYR A 162 -7.01 22.37 0.43
N SER A 163 -6.98 21.63 1.54
CA SER A 163 -8.15 21.28 2.36
C SER A 163 -8.76 22.52 3.02
N GLU A 164 -7.94 23.41 3.60
CA GLU A 164 -8.38 24.68 4.17
C GLU A 164 -9.07 25.55 3.12
N ASN A 165 -8.44 25.70 1.95
CA ASN A 165 -9.02 26.48 0.87
C ASN A 165 -10.26 25.82 0.27
N TYR A 166 -10.30 24.49 0.14
CA TYR A 166 -11.50 23.76 -0.28
C TYR A 166 -12.68 24.05 0.64
N GLN A 167 -12.47 23.97 1.96
CA GLN A 167 -13.49 24.25 2.97
C GLN A 167 -13.95 25.71 2.91
N MET A 168 -13.02 26.65 2.79
CA MET A 168 -13.34 28.08 2.62
C MET A 168 -14.17 28.31 1.36
N MET A 169 -13.79 27.72 0.22
CA MET A 169 -14.53 27.84 -1.04
C MET A 169 -15.91 27.19 -0.97
N GLN A 170 -16.08 26.12 -0.20
CA GLN A 170 -17.38 25.51 0.05
C GLN A 170 -18.31 26.44 0.85
N VAL A 171 -17.78 27.16 1.85
CA VAL A 171 -18.52 28.18 2.59
C VAL A 171 -18.95 29.31 1.66
N ILE A 172 -18.03 29.84 0.85
CA ILE A 172 -18.32 30.89 -0.14
C ILE A 172 -19.40 30.44 -1.12
N ALA A 173 -19.31 29.20 -1.63
CA ALA A 173 -20.33 28.65 -2.52
C ALA A 173 -21.70 28.57 -1.84
N THR A 174 -21.74 28.19 -0.55
CA THR A 174 -22.98 28.14 0.24
C THR A 174 -23.60 29.53 0.39
N GLU A 175 -22.79 30.54 0.68
CA GLU A 175 -23.23 31.95 0.75
C GLU A 175 -23.79 32.45 -0.61
N ARG A 176 -23.29 31.88 -1.71
CA ARG A 176 -23.75 32.15 -3.08
C ARG A 176 -24.90 31.25 -3.55
N GLY A 177 -25.48 30.46 -2.65
CA GLY A 177 -26.68 29.68 -2.91
C GLY A 177 -26.44 28.21 -3.25
N HIS A 178 -25.24 27.66 -3.04
CA HIS A 178 -25.05 26.20 -3.04
C HIS A 178 -25.79 25.60 -1.84
N THR A 179 -26.56 24.54 -2.09
CA THR A 179 -27.46 23.93 -1.08
C THR A 179 -26.94 22.58 -0.56
N GLY A 180 -25.66 22.28 -0.79
CA GLY A 180 -25.06 20.99 -0.42
C GLY A 180 -25.26 19.86 -1.44
N ASN A 181 -26.17 20.03 -2.41
CA ASN A 181 -26.38 19.08 -3.50
C ASN A 181 -25.65 19.52 -4.78
N GLY A 182 -24.88 18.61 -5.37
CA GLY A 182 -24.15 18.85 -6.62
C GLY A 182 -22.80 19.54 -6.44
N ASP A 183 -22.13 19.80 -7.56
CA ASP A 183 -20.79 20.39 -7.59
C ASP A 183 -20.82 21.87 -7.16
N PHE A 184 -20.12 22.21 -6.07
CA PHE A 184 -20.05 23.58 -5.55
C PHE A 184 -19.17 24.48 -6.44
N SER A 185 -18.32 23.91 -7.30
CA SER A 185 -17.39 24.67 -8.16
C SER A 185 -18.11 25.60 -9.15
N THR A 186 -19.38 25.32 -9.47
CA THR A 186 -20.21 26.16 -10.36
C THR A 186 -20.62 27.49 -9.71
N PHE A 187 -20.51 27.61 -8.38
CA PHE A 187 -20.83 28.82 -7.61
C PHE A 187 -19.58 29.68 -7.34
N LEU A 188 -18.41 29.19 -7.74
CA LEU A 188 -17.14 29.91 -7.64
C LEU A 188 -16.94 30.81 -8.86
N SER A 189 -16.11 31.84 -8.70
CA SER A 189 -15.55 32.62 -9.80
C SER A 189 -14.44 31.83 -10.50
N ASP A 190 -14.05 32.27 -11.69
CA ASP A 190 -12.91 31.66 -12.42
C ASP A 190 -11.62 31.69 -11.59
N THR A 191 -11.36 32.81 -10.91
CA THR A 191 -10.17 32.97 -10.07
C THR A 191 -10.14 31.94 -8.93
N GLU A 192 -11.26 31.76 -8.23
CA GLU A 192 -11.37 30.80 -7.12
C GLU A 192 -11.22 29.36 -7.60
N ARG A 193 -11.84 29.00 -8.74
CA ARG A 193 -11.64 27.69 -9.37
C ARG A 193 -10.18 27.44 -9.75
N VAL A 194 -9.52 28.45 -10.32
CA VAL A 194 -8.11 28.34 -10.72
C VAL A 194 -7.20 28.17 -9.49
N ILE A 195 -7.43 28.90 -8.41
CA ILE A 195 -6.67 28.73 -7.15
C ILE A 195 -6.82 27.29 -6.65
N LEU A 196 -8.06 26.83 -6.45
CA LEU A 196 -8.33 25.50 -5.92
C LEU A 196 -7.75 24.39 -6.82
N SER A 197 -7.90 24.53 -8.14
CA SER A 197 -7.34 23.60 -9.11
C SER A 197 -5.81 23.58 -9.11
N ASN A 198 -5.16 24.73 -8.93
CA ASN A 198 -3.70 24.81 -8.87
C ASN A 198 -3.17 24.16 -7.60
N GLU A 199 -3.82 24.38 -6.46
CA GLU A 199 -3.43 23.77 -5.19
C GLU A 199 -3.63 22.26 -5.20
N TYR A 200 -4.78 21.80 -5.69
CA TYR A 200 -5.02 20.36 -5.89
C TYR A 200 -3.95 19.74 -6.78
N ARG A 201 -3.60 20.40 -7.90
CA ARG A 201 -2.57 19.92 -8.82
C ARG A 201 -1.20 19.86 -8.17
N SER A 202 -0.83 20.87 -7.38
CA SER A 202 0.45 20.88 -6.66
C SER A 202 0.52 19.72 -5.65
N TYR A 203 -0.55 19.53 -4.86
CA TYR A 203 -0.67 18.42 -3.92
C TYR A 203 -0.55 17.07 -4.64
N ILE A 204 -1.41 16.80 -5.64
CA ILE A 204 -1.49 15.48 -6.27
C ILE A 204 -0.21 15.13 -7.05
N ASN A 205 0.44 16.12 -7.67
CA ASN A 205 1.69 15.88 -8.39
C ASN A 205 2.84 15.51 -7.44
N LEU A 206 2.96 16.21 -6.31
CA LEU A 206 4.01 15.93 -5.33
C LEU A 206 3.79 14.57 -4.67
N ASP A 207 2.55 14.30 -4.27
CA ASP A 207 2.13 13.02 -3.71
C ASP A 207 2.44 11.85 -4.65
N GLN A 208 2.05 11.96 -5.93
CA GLN A 208 2.37 10.94 -6.94
C GLN A 208 3.87 10.75 -7.16
N LEU A 209 4.66 11.82 -7.13
CA LEU A 209 6.11 11.76 -7.29
C LEU A 209 6.75 10.99 -6.13
N TYR A 210 6.35 11.29 -4.90
CA TYR A 210 6.90 10.63 -3.73
C TYR A 210 6.44 9.20 -3.61
N ARG A 211 5.19 8.86 -3.93
CA ARG A 211 4.78 7.44 -3.99
C ARG A 211 5.59 6.66 -5.00
N PHE A 212 5.77 7.19 -6.21
CA PHE A 212 6.57 6.51 -7.22
C PHE A 212 7.98 6.24 -6.70
N ARG A 213 8.62 7.24 -6.10
CA ARG A 213 9.96 7.10 -5.51
C ARG A 213 9.98 6.05 -4.39
N ALA A 214 8.96 6.01 -3.52
CA ALA A 214 8.85 5.04 -2.42
C ALA A 214 8.77 3.62 -2.92
N GLU A 215 7.82 3.39 -3.81
CA GLU A 215 7.61 2.07 -4.40
C GLU A 215 8.84 1.67 -5.20
N ARG A 216 9.41 2.60 -5.96
CA ARG A 216 10.59 2.31 -6.76
C ARG A 216 11.75 1.85 -5.87
N PHE A 217 11.99 2.56 -4.76
CA PHE A 217 12.98 2.19 -3.78
C PHE A 217 12.71 0.79 -3.19
N ALA A 218 11.50 0.53 -2.71
CA ALA A 218 11.13 -0.74 -2.10
C ALA A 218 11.21 -1.91 -3.10
N PHE A 219 10.69 -1.76 -4.32
CA PHE A 219 10.83 -2.76 -5.36
C PHE A 219 12.28 -2.99 -5.76
N THR A 220 13.13 -1.95 -5.87
CA THR A 220 14.57 -2.17 -6.14
C THR A 220 15.23 -3.00 -5.04
N LYS A 221 14.85 -2.79 -3.78
CA LYS A 221 15.32 -3.60 -2.66
C LYS A 221 14.79 -5.03 -2.76
N GLN A 222 13.49 -5.20 -3.03
CA GLN A 222 12.83 -6.49 -3.21
C GLN A 222 13.50 -7.29 -4.34
N ASP A 223 13.69 -6.69 -5.51
CA ASP A 223 14.28 -7.34 -6.69
C ASP A 223 15.70 -7.82 -6.39
N THR A 224 16.51 -6.98 -5.70
CA THR A 224 17.85 -7.36 -5.26
C THR A 224 17.82 -8.54 -4.29
N PHE A 225 16.89 -8.51 -3.33
CA PHE A 225 16.75 -9.55 -2.32
C PHE A 225 16.25 -10.88 -2.90
N VAL A 226 15.26 -10.84 -3.78
CA VAL A 226 14.76 -12.00 -4.54
C VAL A 226 15.90 -12.66 -5.31
N ASN A 227 16.73 -11.86 -5.99
CA ASN A 227 17.91 -12.36 -6.67
C ASN A 227 18.85 -13.09 -5.69
N ARG A 228 19.17 -12.50 -4.54
CA ARG A 228 20.04 -13.16 -3.55
C ARG A 228 19.45 -14.44 -2.97
N LEU A 229 18.15 -14.43 -2.69
CA LEU A 229 17.45 -15.51 -2.02
C LEU A 229 17.27 -16.74 -2.93
N PHE A 230 17.01 -16.52 -4.22
CA PHE A 230 16.51 -17.60 -5.09
C PHE A 230 17.33 -17.92 -6.35
N THR A 231 18.37 -17.14 -6.69
CA THR A 231 19.13 -17.31 -7.95
C THR A 231 19.71 -18.72 -8.15
N ASN A 232 19.94 -19.48 -7.08
CA ASN A 232 20.55 -20.81 -7.16
C ASN A 232 19.55 -21.97 -7.19
N TYR A 233 18.24 -21.71 -7.18
CA TYR A 233 17.21 -22.75 -7.07
C TYR A 233 16.40 -22.88 -8.36
N SER A 234 16.58 -24.00 -9.07
CA SER A 234 15.91 -24.26 -10.34
C SER A 234 14.37 -24.27 -10.25
N CYS A 235 13.80 -24.65 -9.09
CA CYS A 235 12.35 -24.65 -8.89
C CYS A 235 11.73 -23.25 -8.74
N TYR A 236 12.54 -22.22 -8.43
CA TYR A 236 11.99 -20.91 -8.09
C TYR A 236 11.33 -20.23 -9.30
N GLN A 237 11.93 -20.36 -10.48
CA GLN A 237 11.37 -19.76 -11.69
C GLN A 237 9.97 -20.32 -11.97
N ASP A 238 9.82 -21.64 -11.90
CA ASP A 238 8.53 -22.31 -12.11
C ASP A 238 7.52 -21.91 -11.02
N TYR A 239 7.95 -21.87 -9.75
CA TYR A 239 7.15 -21.40 -8.62
C TYR A 239 6.57 -19.99 -8.84
N ILE A 240 7.40 -19.04 -9.32
CA ILE A 240 6.96 -17.67 -9.59
C ILE A 240 6.06 -17.58 -10.82
N GLU A 241 6.39 -18.27 -11.91
CA GLU A 241 5.58 -18.26 -13.13
C GLU A 241 4.20 -18.90 -12.90
N GLU A 242 4.10 -19.93 -12.07
CA GLU A 242 2.81 -20.48 -11.66
C GLU A 242 2.00 -19.51 -10.81
N HIS A 243 2.63 -18.80 -9.88
CA HIS A 243 1.94 -17.75 -9.12
C HIS A 243 1.45 -16.60 -10.01
N LYS A 244 2.22 -16.18 -11.01
CA LYS A 244 1.77 -15.19 -12.01
C LYS A 244 0.54 -15.68 -12.74
N LYS A 245 0.59 -16.92 -13.23
CA LYS A 245 -0.46 -17.51 -14.08
C LYS A 245 -1.74 -17.83 -13.31
N LEU A 246 -1.64 -18.44 -12.14
CA LEU A 246 -2.78 -18.95 -11.37
C LEU A 246 -3.34 -17.90 -10.41
N ASN A 247 -2.46 -17.10 -9.81
CA ASN A 247 -2.81 -16.16 -8.75
C ASN A 247 -2.77 -14.69 -9.19
N GLY A 248 -2.35 -14.42 -10.42
CA GLY A 248 -2.27 -13.06 -10.95
C GLY A 248 -1.23 -12.20 -10.24
N LEU A 249 -0.25 -12.82 -9.56
CA LEU A 249 0.80 -12.07 -8.87
C LEU A 249 1.72 -11.43 -9.90
N LYS A 250 1.97 -10.14 -9.73
CA LYS A 250 2.88 -9.38 -10.59
C LYS A 250 4.26 -9.33 -9.93
N LEU A 251 4.96 -10.46 -9.97
CA LEU A 251 6.33 -10.60 -9.47
C LEU A 251 7.30 -10.44 -10.65
N PHE A 252 8.35 -9.65 -10.53
CA PHE A 252 9.28 -9.41 -11.63
C PHE A 252 10.71 -9.76 -11.20
N VAL A 253 11.58 -10.03 -12.18
CA VAL A 253 13.03 -10.13 -11.93
C VAL A 253 13.59 -8.73 -11.70
N GLU A 254 13.15 -7.79 -12.53
CA GLU A 254 13.28 -6.36 -12.34
C GLU A 254 11.90 -5.76 -12.58
N THR A 255 11.37 -5.11 -11.55
CA THR A 255 10.01 -4.57 -11.57
C THR A 255 9.98 -3.34 -12.47
N PRO A 256 9.23 -3.32 -13.58
CA PRO A 256 9.22 -2.18 -14.51
C PRO A 256 8.47 -0.99 -13.91
N ASP A 257 8.87 0.24 -14.26
CA ASP A 257 8.20 1.45 -13.78
C ASP A 257 6.73 1.51 -14.22
N SER A 258 6.40 0.99 -15.41
CA SER A 258 5.02 0.88 -15.89
C SER A 258 4.13 0.09 -14.94
N TYR A 259 4.67 -0.94 -14.28
CA TYR A 259 3.92 -1.67 -13.27
C TYR A 259 3.62 -0.79 -12.06
N ILE A 260 4.58 0.01 -11.60
CA ILE A 260 4.38 0.94 -10.49
C ILE A 260 3.36 2.01 -10.88
N PHE A 261 3.42 2.56 -12.10
CA PHE A 261 2.40 3.50 -12.56
C PHE A 261 1.01 2.89 -12.57
N ASP A 262 0.85 1.70 -13.14
CA ASP A 262 -0.44 1.03 -13.26
C ASP A 262 -1.00 0.56 -11.92
N ALA A 263 -0.15 0.00 -11.04
CA ALA A 263 -0.56 -0.53 -9.75
C ALA A 263 -0.97 0.57 -8.78
N TYR A 264 -0.27 1.71 -8.81
CA TYR A 264 -0.45 2.80 -7.85
C TYR A 264 -1.20 4.02 -8.44
N GLY A 265 -1.69 3.91 -9.68
CA GLY A 265 -2.48 4.96 -10.35
C GLY A 265 -1.71 6.26 -10.55
N ILE A 266 -0.40 6.18 -10.74
CA ILE A 266 0.50 7.33 -10.87
C ILE A 266 0.54 7.76 -12.33
N ASN A 267 0.37 9.06 -12.58
CA ASN A 267 0.50 9.61 -13.92
C ASN A 267 1.98 9.67 -14.31
N SER A 268 2.43 8.89 -15.30
CA SER A 268 3.84 8.87 -15.70
C SER A 268 4.39 10.23 -16.14
N SER A 269 3.54 11.16 -16.58
CA SER A 269 3.98 12.51 -17.00
C SER A 269 4.49 13.36 -15.84
N ILE A 270 4.33 12.94 -14.58
CA ILE A 270 4.85 13.67 -13.41
C ILE A 270 6.37 13.53 -13.23
N LEU A 271 7.01 12.65 -14.01
CA LEU A 271 8.46 12.43 -14.00
C LEU A 271 9.22 13.17 -15.12
N GLU A 272 8.50 13.77 -16.06
CA GLU A 272 9.03 14.54 -17.20
C GLU A 272 9.14 16.04 -16.88
#